data_AF-W9BJ97-F1
#
_entry.id   AF-W9BJ97-F1
#
_cell.length_a   1.000
_cell.length_b   1.000
_cell.length_c   1.000
_cell.angle_alpha   90.00
_cell.angle_beta   90.00
_cell.angle_gamma   90.00
#
_symmetry.space_group_name_H-M   'P 1'
#
loop_
_entity.id
_entity.type
_entity.pdbx_description
1 polymer ?
#
loop_
_entity_poly.entity_id
_entity_poly.type
_entity_poly.pdbx_seq_one_letter_code
_entity_poly.pdbx_strand_id
1 'polypeptide(L)'
;MKRRDTIVRYTAPERINHWVTAFCFVLAAVSGLGFFFPSFNWLMHILGTPQLARILHPFVGVVMFASFIIMFFRYWHHNLINRDDIFWAKNIRKIVVNEEVGDTGRYNFGQKCVFWAAIIFLVLLLVSGVIIWRPYFAPAFSIPVIRFALMLHSFAAVALIVVIMVHIYAALWVKGTITAMVEGWVTKTWAKKHHPRWYREVRQKQEKSSE
;
A
#
# COMPACT_ATOMS: atom_id res chain seq x y z
N MET A 1 7.00 33.39 -11.17
CA MET A 1 6.18 32.16 -11.16
C MET A 1 5.07 32.31 -10.12
N LYS A 2 3.79 32.35 -10.51
CA LYS A 2 2.64 32.40 -9.57
C LYS A 2 2.77 31.22 -8.58
N ARG A 3 2.67 31.47 -7.27
CA ARG A 3 2.55 30.41 -6.26
C ARG A 3 1.43 29.49 -6.72
N ARG A 4 1.76 28.25 -7.11
CA ARG A 4 0.75 27.28 -7.51
C ARG A 4 -0.18 27.10 -6.30
N ASP A 5 -1.48 27.13 -6.55
CA ASP A 5 -2.51 27.08 -5.52
C ASP A 5 -2.62 25.63 -4.99
N THR A 6 -1.61 25.24 -4.19
CA THR A 6 -1.36 23.87 -3.77
C THR A 6 -1.51 23.72 -2.25
N ILE A 7 -1.77 22.48 -1.84
CA ILE A 7 -1.83 22.08 -0.44
C ILE A 7 -0.93 20.86 -0.23
N VAL A 8 -0.24 20.82 0.91
CA VAL A 8 0.58 19.67 1.28
C VAL A 8 -0.34 18.52 1.67
N ARG A 9 -0.21 17.39 0.96
CA ARG A 9 -0.94 16.15 1.26
C ARG A 9 -0.08 15.17 2.04
N TYR A 10 1.22 15.09 1.73
CA TYR A 10 2.19 14.19 2.36
C TYR A 10 3.52 14.91 2.61
N THR A 11 3.97 14.85 3.86
CA THR A 11 5.27 15.33 4.33
C THR A 11 6.43 14.45 3.80
N ALA A 12 7.67 14.96 3.83
CA ALA A 12 8.81 14.19 3.30
C ALA A 12 9.01 12.82 3.99
N PRO A 13 8.93 12.69 5.34
CA PRO A 13 9.04 11.38 6.01
C PRO A 13 7.93 10.40 5.63
N GLU A 14 6.73 10.90 5.31
CA GLU A 14 5.63 10.07 4.80
C GLU A 14 5.93 9.51 3.41
N ARG A 15 6.48 10.33 2.52
CA ARG A 15 6.84 9.91 1.17
C ARG A 15 7.99 8.93 1.17
N ILE A 16 9.04 9.21 1.93
CA ILE A 16 10.21 8.33 2.03
C ILE A 16 9.79 6.94 2.53
N ASN A 17 8.98 6.87 3.59
CA ASN A 17 8.52 5.59 4.12
C ASN A 17 7.69 4.80 3.08
N HIS A 18 6.81 5.48 2.34
CA HIS A 18 6.07 4.86 1.24
C HIS A 18 7.01 4.28 0.17
N TRP A 19 8.00 5.05 -0.29
CA TRP A 19 8.91 4.60 -1.34
C TRP A 19 9.85 3.48 -0.89
N VAL A 20 10.26 3.46 0.39
CA VAL A 20 10.97 2.32 0.99
C VAL A 20 10.10 1.07 0.94
N THR A 21 8.85 1.15 1.41
CA THR A 21 7.90 0.03 1.35
C THR A 21 7.69 -0.44 -0.11
N ALA A 22 7.47 0.50 -1.04
CA ALA A 22 7.23 0.19 -2.45
C ALA A 22 8.42 -0.51 -3.10
N PHE A 23 9.65 -0.05 -2.82
CA PHE A 23 10.86 -0.68 -3.35
C PHE A 23 11.06 -2.09 -2.78
N CYS A 24 10.90 -2.28 -1.47
CA CYS A 24 10.95 -3.60 -0.87
C CYS A 24 9.86 -4.52 -1.42
N PHE A 25 8.65 -4.01 -1.65
CA PHE A 25 7.56 -4.75 -2.27
C PHE A 25 7.94 -5.23 -3.68
N VAL A 26 8.50 -4.37 -4.53
CA VAL A 26 8.92 -4.78 -5.88
C VAL A 26 9.97 -5.89 -5.82
N LEU A 27 10.99 -5.74 -4.98
CA LEU A 27 12.03 -6.75 -4.81
C LEU A 27 11.45 -8.09 -4.31
N ALA A 28 10.59 -8.05 -3.29
CA ALA A 28 9.97 -9.25 -2.71
C ALA A 28 8.97 -9.90 -3.68
N ALA A 29 8.11 -9.13 -4.34
CA ALA A 29 7.11 -9.63 -5.28
C ALA A 29 7.76 -10.30 -6.50
N VAL A 30 8.77 -9.65 -7.09
CA VAL A 30 9.46 -10.19 -8.28
C VAL A 30 10.25 -11.44 -7.94
N SER A 31 11.03 -11.44 -6.86
CA SER A 31 11.73 -12.65 -6.41
C SER A 31 10.78 -13.77 -5.99
N GLY A 32 9.68 -13.44 -5.31
CA GLY A 32 8.61 -14.36 -4.92
C GLY A 32 7.92 -15.04 -6.10
N LEU A 33 7.60 -14.28 -7.15
CA LEU A 33 7.05 -14.80 -8.40
C LEU A 33 8.03 -15.76 -9.09
N GLY A 34 9.33 -15.48 -9.02
CA GLY A 34 10.37 -16.38 -9.53
C GLY A 34 10.45 -17.73 -8.79
N PHE A 35 10.12 -17.77 -7.49
CA PHE A 35 9.97 -19.03 -6.76
C PHE A 35 8.65 -19.75 -7.08
N PHE A 36 7.58 -18.98 -7.29
CA PHE A 36 6.23 -19.51 -7.46
C PHE A 36 5.99 -20.10 -8.86
N PHE A 37 6.52 -19.45 -9.91
CA PHE A 37 6.43 -19.90 -11.30
C PHE A 37 7.82 -20.30 -11.81
N PRO A 38 8.15 -21.60 -11.93
CA PRO A 38 9.46 -22.05 -12.39
C PRO A 38 9.85 -21.52 -13.77
N SER A 39 8.88 -21.31 -14.67
CA SER A 39 9.10 -20.68 -15.99
C SER A 39 9.57 -19.22 -15.90
N PHE A 40 9.37 -18.57 -14.76
CA PHE A 40 9.81 -17.20 -14.46
C PHE A 40 10.96 -17.16 -13.46
N ASN A 41 11.74 -18.24 -13.32
CA ASN A 41 12.88 -18.29 -12.39
C ASN A 41 13.90 -17.16 -12.60
N TRP A 42 14.01 -16.63 -13.82
CA TRP A 42 14.88 -15.52 -14.18
C TRP A 42 14.55 -14.23 -13.41
N LEU A 43 13.32 -14.08 -12.91
CA LEU A 43 12.92 -12.95 -12.05
C LEU A 43 13.73 -12.89 -10.74
N MET A 44 14.28 -14.02 -10.26
CA MET A 44 15.11 -14.04 -9.07
C MET A 44 16.41 -13.22 -9.21
N HIS A 45 16.86 -12.96 -10.44
CA HIS A 45 18.04 -12.13 -10.70
C HIS A 45 17.86 -10.65 -10.31
N ILE A 46 16.65 -10.21 -9.96
CA ILE A 46 16.44 -8.87 -9.36
C ILE A 46 17.23 -8.69 -8.05
N LEU A 47 17.54 -9.78 -7.35
CA LEU A 47 18.38 -9.82 -6.15
C LEU A 47 19.80 -10.35 -6.44
N GLY A 48 20.22 -10.36 -7.71
CA GLY A 48 21.52 -10.82 -8.18
C GLY A 48 21.49 -12.25 -8.72
N THR A 49 21.46 -13.24 -7.83
CA THR A 49 21.43 -14.67 -8.19
C THR A 49 20.25 -15.39 -7.52
N PRO A 50 19.78 -16.54 -8.03
CA PRO A 50 18.76 -17.35 -7.36
C PRO A 50 19.11 -17.70 -5.90
N GLN A 51 20.39 -17.92 -5.61
CA GLN A 51 20.90 -18.19 -4.27
C GLN A 51 20.76 -16.96 -3.36
N LEU A 52 21.12 -15.77 -3.86
CA LEU A 52 20.93 -14.51 -3.13
C LEU A 52 19.46 -14.20 -2.95
N ALA A 53 18.61 -14.43 -3.96
CA ALA A 53 17.18 -14.22 -3.86
C ALA A 53 16.57 -15.02 -2.71
N ARG A 54 16.91 -16.32 -2.61
CA ARG A 54 16.45 -17.19 -1.51
C ARG A 54 16.88 -16.68 -0.13
N ILE A 55 18.08 -16.10 -0.03
CA ILE A 55 18.61 -15.56 1.23
C ILE A 55 17.94 -14.22 1.56
N LEU A 56 17.91 -13.29 0.61
CA LEU A 56 17.55 -11.89 0.82
C LEU A 56 16.04 -11.65 0.84
N HIS A 57 15.24 -12.42 0.10
CA HIS A 57 13.78 -12.28 0.04
C HIS A 57 13.11 -12.13 1.41
N PRO A 58 13.33 -13.02 2.40
CA PRO A 58 12.68 -12.89 3.70
C PRO A 58 13.16 -11.65 4.48
N PHE A 59 14.43 -11.23 4.35
CA PHE A 59 14.91 -9.98 4.98
C PHE A 59 14.24 -8.75 4.36
N VAL A 60 14.13 -8.71 3.03
CA VAL A 60 13.38 -7.66 2.33
C VAL A 60 11.92 -7.64 2.79
N GLY A 61 11.31 -8.82 2.97
CA GLY A 61 9.96 -8.96 3.50
C GLY A 61 9.80 -8.39 4.91
N VAL A 62 10.76 -8.63 5.82
CA VAL A 62 10.77 -8.06 7.17
C VAL A 62 10.91 -6.53 7.13
N VAL A 63 11.83 -6.00 6.32
CA VAL A 63 11.99 -4.54 6.15
C VAL A 63 10.73 -3.91 5.58
N MET A 64 10.10 -4.55 4.59
CA MET A 64 8.81 -4.12 4.03
C MET A 64 7.73 -4.05 5.12
N PHE A 65 7.59 -5.12 5.92
CA PHE A 65 6.61 -5.15 7.01
C PHE A 65 6.86 -4.05 8.05
N ALA A 66 8.12 -3.87 8.47
CA ALA A 66 8.49 -2.83 9.43
C ALA A 66 8.28 -1.40 8.87
N SER A 67 8.58 -1.16 7.61
CA SER A 67 8.30 0.13 6.96
C SER A 67 6.78 0.38 6.88
N PHE A 68 6.00 -0.64 6.51
CA PHE A 68 4.55 -0.53 6.43
C PHE A 68 3.90 -0.35 7.81
N ILE A 69 4.37 -1.01 8.87
CA ILE A 69 3.76 -0.86 10.21
C ILE A 69 3.88 0.58 10.74
N ILE A 70 4.98 1.26 10.40
CA ILE A 70 5.15 2.69 10.69
C ILE A 70 4.10 3.52 9.92
N MET A 71 3.82 3.18 8.65
CA MET A 71 2.73 3.82 7.90
C MET A 71 1.36 3.53 8.50
N PHE A 72 1.13 2.28 8.93
CA PHE A 72 -0.12 1.85 9.53
C PHE A 72 -0.46 2.72 10.75
N PHE A 73 0.44 2.83 11.73
CA PHE A 73 0.20 3.65 12.92
C PHE A 73 0.03 5.14 12.62
N ARG A 74 0.62 5.63 11.53
CA ARG A 74 0.41 7.01 11.08
C ARG A 74 -0.97 7.24 10.46
N TYR A 75 -1.52 6.27 9.73
CA TYR A 75 -2.71 6.48 8.89
C TYR A 75 -3.96 5.72 9.31
N TRP A 76 -3.91 4.78 10.25
CA TRP A 76 -5.04 3.91 10.58
C TRP A 76 -6.30 4.68 10.96
N HIS A 77 -6.17 5.76 11.75
CA HIS A 77 -7.30 6.62 12.15
C HIS A 77 -8.01 7.24 10.94
N HIS A 78 -7.27 7.58 9.88
CA HIS A 78 -7.85 8.14 8.64
C HIS A 78 -8.50 7.06 7.76
N ASN A 79 -8.26 5.78 8.05
CA ASN A 79 -8.77 4.64 7.30
C ASN A 79 -9.91 3.88 8.01
N LEU A 80 -10.44 4.43 9.10
CA LEU A 80 -11.64 3.90 9.74
C LEU A 80 -12.83 4.02 8.80
N ILE A 81 -13.60 2.93 8.68
CA ILE A 81 -14.79 2.88 7.84
C ILE A 81 -15.92 3.63 8.56
N ASN A 82 -16.57 4.54 7.84
CA ASN A 82 -17.67 5.36 8.33
C ASN A 82 -18.91 5.25 7.41
N ARG A 83 -20.00 5.92 7.79
CA ARG A 83 -21.27 5.84 7.04
C ARG A 83 -21.15 6.39 5.61
N ASP A 84 -20.28 7.37 5.38
CA ASP A 84 -20.09 7.96 4.05
C ASP A 84 -19.40 6.99 3.10
N ASP A 85 -18.59 6.08 3.63
CA ASP A 85 -17.97 5.02 2.83
C ASP A 85 -19.02 4.05 2.25
N ILE A 86 -20.12 3.80 2.98
CA ILE A 86 -21.23 2.99 2.49
C ILE A 86 -21.94 3.71 1.33
N PHE A 87 -22.12 5.03 1.44
CA PHE A 87 -22.67 5.83 0.36
C PHE A 87 -21.77 5.81 -0.88
N TRP A 88 -20.45 5.93 -0.68
CA TRP A 88 -19.45 5.79 -1.74
C TRP A 88 -19.56 4.41 -2.41
N ALA A 89 -19.61 3.33 -1.62
CA ALA A 89 -19.70 1.96 -2.12
C ALA A 89 -20.97 1.70 -2.95
N LYS A 90 -22.13 2.22 -2.52
CA LYS A 90 -23.40 2.09 -3.26
C LYS A 90 -23.38 2.75 -4.64
N ASN A 91 -22.48 3.72 -4.85
CA ASN A 91 -22.38 4.50 -6.09
C ASN A 91 -21.14 4.14 -6.92
N ILE A 92 -20.59 2.93 -6.74
CA ILE A 92 -19.36 2.51 -7.41
C ILE A 92 -19.41 2.64 -8.94
N ARG A 93 -20.58 2.48 -9.57
CA ARG A 93 -20.74 2.67 -11.03
C ARG A 93 -20.38 4.09 -11.48
N LYS A 94 -20.82 5.10 -10.72
CA LYS A 94 -20.51 6.52 -10.99
C LYS A 94 -19.02 6.79 -10.81
N ILE A 95 -18.44 6.24 -9.75
CA ILE A 95 -17.01 6.34 -9.49
C ILE A 95 -16.21 5.74 -10.66
N VAL A 96 -16.56 4.54 -11.15
CA VAL A 96 -15.83 3.91 -12.27
C VAL A 96 -15.84 4.75 -13.55
N VAL A 97 -16.90 5.54 -13.80
CA VAL A 97 -16.94 6.51 -14.92
C VAL A 97 -16.33 7.88 -14.57
N ASN A 98 -15.57 7.95 -13.47
CA ASN A 98 -14.87 9.13 -12.96
C ASN A 98 -15.81 10.29 -12.54
N GLU A 99 -17.03 9.95 -12.14
CA GLU A 99 -17.92 10.87 -11.45
C GLU A 99 -17.63 10.87 -9.94
N GLU A 100 -17.63 12.07 -9.35
CA GLU A 100 -17.39 12.25 -7.92
C GLU A 100 -18.65 11.94 -7.12
N VAL A 101 -18.50 11.17 -6.05
CA VAL A 101 -19.63 10.81 -5.19
C VAL A 101 -19.26 10.92 -3.72
N GLY A 102 -20.17 11.54 -2.96
CA GLY A 102 -20.11 11.61 -1.50
C GLY A 102 -19.14 12.65 -0.96
N ASP A 103 -19.22 12.87 0.34
CA ASP A 103 -18.36 13.81 1.05
C ASP A 103 -17.07 13.14 1.52
N THR A 104 -16.19 12.83 0.55
CA THR A 104 -14.98 12.05 0.79
C THR A 104 -14.01 12.77 1.74
N GLY A 105 -13.56 12.04 2.77
CA GLY A 105 -12.54 12.48 3.73
C GLY A 105 -11.12 12.43 3.17
N ARG A 106 -10.12 12.26 4.05
CA ARG A 106 -8.72 12.19 3.62
C ARG A 106 -8.46 11.02 2.65
N TYR A 107 -9.15 9.90 2.88
CA TYR A 107 -9.17 8.73 2.01
C TYR A 107 -10.60 8.32 1.67
N ASN A 108 -10.82 7.87 0.43
CA ASN A 108 -12.09 7.27 0.00
C ASN A 108 -12.17 5.79 0.41
N PHE A 109 -13.36 5.20 0.29
CA PHE A 109 -13.57 3.80 0.67
C PHE A 109 -12.65 2.82 -0.06
N GLY A 110 -12.43 2.99 -1.37
CA GLY A 110 -11.50 2.14 -2.13
C GLY A 110 -10.07 2.18 -1.58
N GLN A 111 -9.56 3.36 -1.22
CA GLN A 111 -8.25 3.52 -0.57
C GLN A 111 -8.21 2.84 0.80
N LYS A 112 -9.30 2.92 1.58
CA LYS A 112 -9.41 2.23 2.88
C LYS A 112 -9.38 0.71 2.71
N CYS A 113 -10.09 0.18 1.71
CA CYS A 113 -10.06 -1.25 1.39
C CYS A 113 -8.64 -1.72 1.06
N VAL A 114 -7.90 -0.96 0.23
CA VAL A 114 -6.49 -1.26 -0.07
C VAL A 114 -5.64 -1.23 1.21
N PHE A 115 -5.82 -0.23 2.08
CA PHE A 115 -5.08 -0.12 3.34
C PHE A 115 -5.29 -1.35 4.24
N TRP A 116 -6.55 -1.76 4.45
CA TRP A 116 -6.89 -2.91 5.29
C TRP A 116 -6.47 -4.25 4.65
N ALA A 117 -6.66 -4.40 3.35
CA ALA A 117 -6.19 -5.59 2.64
C ALA A 117 -4.66 -5.73 2.73
N ALA A 118 -3.93 -4.62 2.54
CA ALA A 118 -2.47 -4.62 2.63
C ALA A 118 -1.97 -5.06 4.01
N ILE A 119 -2.49 -4.51 5.12
CA ILE A 119 -2.05 -4.93 6.46
C ILE A 119 -2.39 -6.40 6.74
N ILE A 120 -3.58 -6.87 6.35
CA ILE A 120 -3.99 -8.27 6.55
C ILE A 120 -3.03 -9.20 5.82
N PHE A 121 -2.78 -8.97 4.53
CA PHE A 121 -1.89 -9.85 3.77
C PHE A 121 -0.43 -9.72 4.21
N LEU A 122 0.04 -8.53 4.62
CA LEU A 122 1.39 -8.37 5.16
C LEU A 122 1.58 -9.12 6.48
N VAL A 123 0.59 -9.15 7.37
CA VAL A 123 0.63 -9.96 8.59
C VAL A 123 0.64 -11.45 8.25
N LEU A 124 -0.22 -11.89 7.34
CA LEU A 124 -0.24 -13.29 6.88
C LEU A 124 1.11 -13.69 6.27
N LEU A 125 1.71 -12.84 5.43
CA LEU A 125 3.02 -13.05 4.82
C LEU A 125 4.13 -13.09 5.86
N LEU A 126 4.13 -12.21 6.85
CA LEU A 126 5.15 -12.22 7.91
C LEU A 126 5.08 -13.51 8.72
N VAL A 127 3.89 -13.86 9.23
CA VAL A 127 3.70 -15.04 10.08
C VAL A 127 4.06 -16.31 9.32
N SER A 128 3.49 -16.50 8.13
CA SER A 128 3.79 -17.67 7.30
C SER A 128 5.23 -17.68 6.83
N GLY A 129 5.81 -16.52 6.50
CA GLY A 129 7.18 -16.34 6.08
C GLY A 129 8.18 -16.77 7.15
N VAL A 130 7.97 -16.35 8.40
CA VAL A 130 8.78 -16.78 9.55
C VAL A 130 8.68 -18.29 9.74
N ILE A 131 7.48 -18.88 9.66
CA ILE A 131 7.31 -20.34 9.79
C ILE A 131 8.09 -21.13 8.73
N ILE A 132 8.18 -20.63 7.50
CA ILE A 132 8.89 -21.32 6.40
C ILE A 132 10.36 -20.90 6.27
N TRP A 133 10.84 -19.98 7.09
CA TRP A 133 12.18 -19.40 6.96
C TRP A 133 13.28 -20.36 7.46
N ARG A 134 13.96 -20.99 6.51
CA ARG A 134 15.16 -21.81 6.76
C ARG A 134 16.45 -20.97 6.63
N PRO A 135 17.49 -21.28 7.42
CA PRO A 135 17.56 -22.31 8.45
C PRO A 135 17.06 -21.86 9.84
N TYR A 136 16.69 -20.60 10.02
CA TYR A 136 16.57 -19.96 11.34
C TYR A 136 15.34 -20.41 12.15
N PHE A 137 14.15 -20.42 11.55
CA PHE A 137 12.88 -20.56 12.30
C PHE A 137 12.11 -21.82 11.93
N ALA A 138 12.13 -22.22 10.65
CA ALA A 138 11.39 -23.38 10.17
C ALA A 138 11.66 -24.70 10.94
N PRO A 139 12.89 -25.01 11.41
CA PRO A 139 13.12 -26.23 12.18
C PRO A 139 12.33 -26.33 13.50
N ALA A 140 11.82 -25.22 14.04
CA ALA A 140 11.01 -25.21 15.26
C ALA A 140 9.55 -25.62 15.04
N PHE A 141 9.11 -25.79 13.79
CA PHE A 141 7.72 -26.10 13.44
C PHE A 141 7.59 -27.51 12.85
N SER A 142 6.45 -28.15 13.10
CA SER A 142 6.15 -29.47 12.53
C SER A 142 5.94 -29.38 11.01
N ILE A 143 6.21 -30.49 10.30
CA ILE A 143 6.06 -30.56 8.84
C ILE A 143 4.66 -30.15 8.35
N PRO A 144 3.54 -30.56 8.99
CA PRO A 144 2.20 -30.10 8.61
C PRO A 144 2.04 -28.58 8.68
N VAL A 145 2.58 -27.94 9.72
CA VAL A 145 2.51 -26.48 9.91
C VAL A 145 3.31 -25.76 8.83
N ILE A 146 4.51 -26.25 8.49
CA ILE A 146 5.33 -25.68 7.41
C ILE A 146 4.60 -25.77 6.06
N ARG A 147 3.96 -26.90 5.76
CA ARG A 147 3.20 -27.09 4.50
C ARG A 147 2.01 -26.13 4.40
N PHE A 148 1.26 -25.97 5.49
CA PHE A 148 0.18 -25.00 5.53
C PHE A 148 0.69 -23.56 5.38
N ALA A 149 1.79 -23.22 6.06
CA ALA A 149 2.41 -21.90 5.95
C ALA A 149 2.91 -21.61 4.52
N LEU A 150 3.49 -22.58 3.81
CA LEU A 150 3.86 -22.42 2.39
C LEU A 150 2.65 -22.04 1.54
N MET A 151 1.55 -22.79 1.66
CA MET A 151 0.30 -22.50 0.94
C MET A 151 -0.24 -21.11 1.28
N LEU A 152 -0.31 -20.77 2.57
CA LEU A 152 -0.81 -19.49 3.05
C LEU A 152 0.05 -18.32 2.56
N HIS A 153 1.38 -18.48 2.59
CA HIS A 153 2.33 -17.48 2.13
C HIS A 153 2.15 -17.21 0.64
N SER A 154 2.07 -18.28 -0.17
CA SER A 154 1.85 -18.17 -1.61
C SER A 154 0.52 -17.50 -1.95
N PHE A 155 -0.56 -17.87 -1.27
CA PHE A 155 -1.88 -17.24 -1.46
C PHE A 155 -1.85 -15.76 -1.10
N ALA A 156 -1.32 -15.42 0.09
CA ALA A 156 -1.23 -14.04 0.56
C ALA A 156 -0.33 -13.18 -0.35
N ALA A 157 0.74 -13.75 -0.90
CA ALA A 157 1.63 -13.06 -1.83
C ALA A 157 0.90 -12.67 -3.11
N VAL A 158 0.22 -13.62 -3.76
CA VAL A 158 -0.54 -13.35 -4.99
C VAL A 158 -1.67 -12.36 -4.73
N ALA A 159 -2.40 -12.51 -3.62
CA ALA A 159 -3.47 -11.59 -3.26
C ALA A 159 -2.95 -10.16 -3.02
N LEU A 160 -1.84 -10.01 -2.30
CA LEU A 160 -1.21 -8.70 -2.09
C LEU A 160 -0.72 -8.10 -3.42
N ILE A 161 -0.14 -8.91 -4.32
CA ILE A 161 0.27 -8.43 -5.64
C ILE A 161 -0.92 -7.84 -6.41
N VAL A 162 -2.06 -8.53 -6.42
CA VAL A 162 -3.28 -8.03 -7.07
C VAL A 162 -3.74 -6.71 -6.42
N VAL A 163 -3.76 -6.64 -5.08
CA VAL A 163 -4.13 -5.40 -4.35
C VAL A 163 -3.22 -4.24 -4.73
N ILE A 164 -1.90 -4.46 -4.81
CA ILE A 164 -0.95 -3.42 -5.18
C ILE A 164 -1.06 -3.04 -6.67
N MET A 165 -1.35 -3.98 -7.57
CA MET A 165 -1.64 -3.66 -8.97
C MET A 165 -2.85 -2.72 -9.10
N VAL A 166 -3.93 -3.00 -8.37
CA VAL A 166 -5.11 -2.12 -8.32
C VAL A 166 -4.76 -0.76 -7.72
N HIS A 167 -3.95 -0.73 -6.66
CA HIS A 167 -3.48 0.52 -6.04
C HIS A 167 -2.69 1.40 -7.01
N ILE A 168 -1.72 0.82 -7.74
CA ILE A 168 -0.92 1.54 -8.73
C ILE A 168 -1.79 2.03 -9.88
N TYR A 169 -2.69 1.18 -10.39
CA TYR A 169 -3.63 1.56 -11.45
C TYR A 169 -4.51 2.74 -11.03
N ALA A 170 -5.08 2.70 -9.82
CA ALA A 170 -5.89 3.79 -9.29
C ALA A 170 -5.10 5.11 -9.18
N ALA A 171 -3.83 5.04 -8.77
CA ALA A 171 -2.95 6.21 -8.69
C ALA A 171 -2.63 6.81 -10.08
N LEU A 172 -2.53 5.98 -11.12
CA LEU A 172 -2.33 6.41 -12.52
C LEU A 172 -3.60 6.99 -13.16
N TRP A 173 -4.75 6.43 -12.77
CA TRP A 173 -6.06 6.82 -13.27
C TRP A 173 -6.52 8.17 -12.69
N VAL A 174 -6.40 8.37 -11.38
CA VAL A 174 -6.69 9.66 -10.72
C VAL A 174 -5.50 10.61 -10.86
N LYS A 175 -5.49 11.41 -11.94
CA LYS A 175 -4.40 12.35 -12.27
C LYS A 175 -4.08 13.28 -11.11
N GLY A 176 -2.78 13.46 -10.84
CA GLY A 176 -2.26 14.25 -9.70
C GLY A 176 -1.96 13.43 -8.45
N THR A 177 -2.46 12.19 -8.35
CA THR A 177 -2.18 11.31 -7.19
C THR A 177 -0.70 10.92 -7.09
N ILE A 178 -0.05 10.62 -8.22
CA ILE A 178 1.39 10.32 -8.24
C ILE A 178 2.22 11.53 -7.82
N THR A 179 1.88 12.74 -8.30
CA THR A 179 2.53 13.98 -7.87
C THR A 179 2.40 14.18 -6.37
N ALA A 180 1.25 13.84 -5.78
CA ALA A 180 1.08 13.87 -4.33
C ALA A 180 2.10 12.98 -3.61
N MET A 181 2.39 11.80 -4.14
CA MET A 181 3.27 10.82 -3.49
C MET A 181 4.76 11.01 -3.78
N VAL A 182 5.10 11.67 -4.89
CA VAL A 182 6.49 12.01 -5.25
C VAL A 182 6.87 13.37 -4.65
N GLU A 183 6.07 14.40 -4.89
CA GLU A 183 6.38 15.79 -4.52
C GLU A 183 5.73 16.23 -3.20
N GLY A 184 4.65 15.58 -2.76
CA GLY A 184 4.00 15.86 -1.46
C GLY A 184 2.84 16.81 -1.49
N TRP A 185 2.52 17.40 -2.63
CA TRP A 185 1.47 18.41 -2.77
C TRP A 185 0.43 18.03 -3.82
N VAL A 186 -0.77 18.61 -3.68
CA VAL A 186 -1.86 18.51 -4.65
C VAL A 186 -2.44 19.90 -4.92
N THR A 187 -3.11 20.09 -6.06
CA THR A 187 -3.82 21.34 -6.34
C THR A 187 -5.09 21.44 -5.47
N LYS A 188 -5.51 22.66 -5.12
CA LYS A 188 -6.80 22.85 -4.41
C LYS A 188 -7.98 22.29 -5.20
N THR A 189 -7.97 22.40 -6.54
CA THR A 189 -9.00 21.83 -7.41
C THR A 189 -9.07 20.31 -7.30
N TRP A 190 -7.92 19.63 -7.29
CA TRP A 190 -7.85 18.18 -7.08
C TRP A 190 -8.43 17.79 -5.71
N ALA A 191 -8.05 18.53 -4.66
CA ALA A 191 -8.52 18.27 -3.31
C ALA A 191 -10.03 18.48 -3.18
N LYS A 192 -10.56 19.57 -3.74
CA LYS A 192 -12.00 19.87 -3.75
C LYS A 192 -12.79 18.82 -4.54
N LYS A 193 -12.23 18.33 -5.65
CA LYS A 193 -12.86 17.33 -6.51
C LYS A 193 -12.91 15.96 -5.85
N HIS A 194 -11.75 15.40 -5.49
CA HIS A 194 -11.64 14.00 -5.05
C HIS A 194 -11.78 13.81 -3.53
N HIS A 195 -11.57 14.86 -2.74
CA HIS A 195 -11.53 14.80 -1.28
C HIS A 195 -12.19 16.04 -0.63
N PRO A 196 -13.46 16.35 -0.97
CA PRO A 196 -14.12 17.61 -0.60
C PRO A 196 -14.13 17.87 0.91
N ARG A 197 -14.38 16.85 1.75
CA ARG A 197 -14.38 17.02 3.21
C ARG A 197 -13.01 17.38 3.74
N TRP A 198 -12.00 16.63 3.31
CA TRP A 198 -10.61 16.89 3.71
C TRP A 198 -10.14 18.28 3.27
N TYR A 199 -10.54 18.73 2.08
CA TYR A 199 -10.24 20.09 1.62
C TYR A 199 -10.83 21.16 2.56
N ARG A 200 -12.08 21.00 3.01
CA ARG A 200 -12.70 21.93 3.97
C ARG A 200 -11.99 21.90 5.33
N GLU A 201 -11.62 20.72 5.84
CA GLU A 201 -10.87 20.57 7.10
C GLU A 201 -9.50 21.28 7.04
N VAL A 202 -8.76 21.13 5.93
CA VAL A 202 -7.45 21.80 5.74
C VAL A 202 -7.62 23.32 5.72
N ARG A 203 -8.65 23.82 5.01
CA ARG A 203 -8.93 25.26 4.97
C ARG A 203 -9.26 25.84 6.34
N GLN A 204 -10.15 25.19 7.08
CA GLN A 204 -10.52 25.63 8.43
C GLN A 204 -9.31 25.67 9.38
N LYS A 205 -8.38 24.72 9.25
CA LYS A 205 -7.14 24.73 10.03
C LYS A 205 -6.22 25.89 9.63
N GLN A 206 -6.10 26.20 8.34
CA GLN A 206 -5.29 27.32 7.87
C GLN A 206 -5.85 28.67 8.32
N GLU A 207 -7.18 28.84 8.27
CA GLU A 207 -7.87 30.04 8.74
C GLU A 207 -7.61 30.24 10.24
N LYS A 208 -7.76 29.19 11.07
CA LYS A 208 -7.47 29.23 12.52
C LYS A 208 -6.01 29.44 12.90
N SER A 209 -5.05 29.10 12.04
CA SER A 209 -3.63 29.35 12.29
C SER A 209 -3.17 30.74 11.82
N SER A 210 -4.04 31.47 11.12
CA SER A 210 -3.76 32.83 10.64
C SER A 210 -4.40 33.91 11.52
N GLU A 211 -5.31 33.51 12.42
CA GLU A 211 -5.83 34.30 13.54
C GLU A 211 -4.91 34.19 14.76
#